data_AF-A0AAV6IX94-F1
#
_entry.id   AF-A0AAV6IX94-F1
#
_cell.length_a   1.000
_cell.length_b   1.000
_cell.length_c   1.000
_cell.angle_alpha   90.00
_cell.angle_beta   90.00
_cell.angle_gamma   90.00
#
_symmetry.space_group_name_H-M   'P 1'
#
loop_
_entity.id
_entity.type
_entity.pdbx_description
1 polymer ?
#
loop_
_entity_poly.entity_id
_entity_poly.type
_entity_poly.pdbx_seq_one_letter_code
_entity_poly.pdbx_strand_id
1 'polypeptide(L)'
;MEIPRPKPLQFAGCLRIGGSCNGLVLLNSREDLFMWNPFIGCCKKVLSIEFLKQYSDSSIMDVSGLCYDSSTDDYKVVIMGVRDGETGMACMVGSCRTKSWTKNCDPYYRR
;
A
#
# COMPACT_ATOMS: atom_id res chain seq x y z
N MET A 1 -24.77 23.08 -2.66
CA MET A 1 -24.30 21.98 -3.53
C MET A 1 -24.32 20.72 -2.72
N GLU A 2 -25.13 19.74 -3.09
CA GLU A 2 -25.06 18.40 -2.48
C GLU A 2 -23.87 17.68 -3.10
N ILE A 3 -22.90 17.27 -2.28
CA ILE A 3 -21.78 16.46 -2.72
C ILE A 3 -22.35 15.05 -2.99
N PRO A 4 -22.21 14.50 -4.21
CA PRO A 4 -22.69 13.15 -4.50
C PRO A 4 -22.12 12.17 -3.49
N ARG A 5 -22.99 11.40 -2.82
CA ARG A 5 -22.52 10.35 -1.92
C ARG A 5 -21.74 9.33 -2.74
N PRO A 6 -20.45 9.08 -2.43
CA PRO A 6 -19.69 8.06 -3.13
C PRO A 6 -20.40 6.71 -2.97
N LYS A 7 -20.53 5.97 -4.08
CA LYS A 7 -21.08 4.62 -4.03
C LYS A 7 -20.23 3.76 -3.09
N PRO A 8 -20.83 2.92 -2.23
CA PRO A 8 -20.07 2.01 -1.40
C PRO A 8 -19.14 1.16 -2.27
N LEU A 9 -17.86 1.15 -1.95
CA LEU A 9 -16.91 0.27 -2.60
C LEU A 9 -17.25 -1.15 -2.19
N GLN A 10 -17.63 -1.98 -3.16
CA GLN A 10 -17.90 -3.40 -2.92
C GLN A 10 -16.57 -4.15 -2.91
N PHE A 11 -15.97 -4.28 -1.72
CA PHE A 11 -14.80 -5.13 -1.53
C PHE A 11 -15.26 -6.54 -1.15
N ALA A 12 -14.89 -7.54 -1.95
CA ALA A 12 -15.21 -8.95 -1.69
C ALA A 12 -14.26 -9.62 -0.66
N GLY A 13 -13.81 -8.89 0.36
CA GLY A 13 -12.82 -9.38 1.33
C GLY A 13 -12.57 -8.46 2.53
N CYS A 14 -11.63 -8.87 3.40
CA CYS A 14 -11.20 -8.10 4.56
C CYS A 14 -10.42 -6.85 4.09
N LEU A 15 -11.03 -5.68 4.28
CA LEU A 15 -10.40 -4.39 4.03
C LEU A 15 -9.60 -3.96 5.27
N ARG A 16 -8.31 -3.67 5.10
CA ARG A 16 -7.44 -3.16 6.18
C ARG A 16 -6.94 -1.76 5.86
N ILE A 17 -6.78 -0.93 6.89
CA ILE A 17 -6.12 0.37 6.75
C ILE A 17 -4.62 0.15 6.86
N GLY A 18 -3.88 0.59 5.85
CA GLY A 18 -2.43 0.50 5.76
C GLY A 18 -1.68 1.78 6.14
N GLY A 19 -2.39 2.77 6.70
CA GLY A 19 -1.83 4.07 7.08
C GLY A 19 -2.50 5.24 6.35
N SER A 20 -2.04 6.45 6.65
CA SER A 20 -2.55 7.69 6.06
C SER A 20 -1.42 8.70 5.85
N CYS A 21 -1.60 9.60 4.88
CA CYS A 21 -0.68 10.68 4.57
C CYS A 21 -1.44 11.80 3.85
N ASN A 22 -1.26 13.06 4.26
CA ASN A 22 -1.85 14.24 3.61
C ASN A 22 -3.38 14.13 3.35
N GLY A 23 -4.13 13.58 4.31
CA GLY A 23 -5.58 13.40 4.20
C GLY A 23 -6.02 12.24 3.30
N LEU A 24 -5.08 11.48 2.74
CA LEU A 24 -5.33 10.25 1.99
C LEU A 24 -5.13 9.03 2.90
N VAL A 25 -5.93 8.00 2.70
CA VAL A 25 -5.92 6.75 3.44
C VAL A 25 -5.52 5.62 2.50
N LEU A 26 -4.54 4.82 2.90
CA LEU A 26 -4.19 3.59 2.21
C LEU A 26 -5.11 2.47 2.68
N LEU A 27 -5.76 1.81 1.74
CA LEU A 27 -6.61 0.64 1.98
C LEU A 27 -5.99 -0.58 1.30
N ASN A 28 -5.92 -1.69 2.02
CA ASN A 28 -5.48 -2.98 1.52
C ASN A 28 -6.69 -3.91 1.41
N SER A 29 -6.92 -4.47 0.22
CA SER A 29 -7.93 -5.49 -0.03
C SER A 29 -7.33 -6.64 -0.83
N ARG A 30 -7.09 -7.77 -0.15
CA ARG A 30 -6.50 -9.00 -0.70
C ARG A 30 -5.16 -8.76 -1.39
N GLU A 31 -5.19 -8.48 -2.69
CA GLU A 31 -4.02 -8.37 -3.57
C GLU A 31 -3.83 -6.95 -4.10
N ASP A 32 -4.69 -6.02 -3.72
CA ASP A 32 -4.72 -4.68 -4.25
C ASP A 32 -4.67 -3.62 -3.16
N LEU A 33 -3.92 -2.57 -3.46
CA LEU A 33 -3.80 -1.39 -2.64
C LEU A 33 -4.55 -0.22 -3.29
N PHE A 34 -5.36 0.45 -2.49
CA PHE A 34 -6.18 1.56 -2.91
C PHE A 34 -5.84 2.81 -2.10
N MET A 35 -5.85 3.95 -2.76
CA MET A 35 -5.76 5.25 -2.13
C MET A 35 -7.15 5.86 -2.09
N TRP A 36 -7.62 6.15 -0.89
CA TRP A 36 -8.92 6.74 -0.64
C TRP A 36 -8.74 8.15 -0.11
N ASN A 37 -9.44 9.11 -0.72
CA ASN A 37 -9.65 10.44 -0.18
C ASN A 37 -11.05 10.47 0.44
N PRO A 38 -11.17 10.41 1.79
CA PRO A 38 -12.46 10.44 2.46
C PRO A 38 -13.22 11.76 2.25
N PHE A 39 -12.50 12.86 2.06
CA PHE A 39 -13.08 14.20 1.94
C PHE A 39 -13.90 14.37 0.65
N ILE A 40 -13.40 13.84 -0.47
CA ILE A 40 -14.11 13.88 -1.77
C ILE A 40 -14.75 12.54 -2.15
N GLY A 41 -14.64 11.52 -1.29
CA GLY A 41 -15.19 10.20 -1.55
C GLY A 41 -14.54 9.42 -2.70
N CYS A 42 -13.38 9.86 -3.19
CA CYS A 42 -12.70 9.20 -4.31
C CYS A 42 -11.75 8.11 -3.82
N CYS A 43 -11.87 6.91 -4.40
CA CYS A 43 -10.97 5.81 -4.13
C CYS A 43 -10.43 5.24 -5.43
N LYS A 44 -9.12 4.99 -5.49
CA LYS A 44 -8.44 4.53 -6.70
C LYS A 44 -7.44 3.44 -6.35
N LYS A 45 -7.43 2.35 -7.12
CA LYS A 45 -6.36 1.35 -7.08
C LYS A 45 -5.04 2.01 -7.50
N VAL A 46 -4.02 1.89 -6.65
CA VAL A 46 -2.69 2.49 -6.88
C VAL A 46 -1.64 1.44 -7.16
N LEU A 47 -1.70 0.29 -6.49
CA LEU A 47 -0.71 -0.79 -6.62
C LEU A 47 -1.38 -2.16 -6.51
N SER A 48 -0.76 -3.16 -7.11
CA SER A 48 -1.04 -4.58 -6.85
C SER A 48 0.10 -5.17 -6.04
N ILE A 49 -0.22 -6.00 -5.06
CA ILE A 49 0.70 -6.83 -4.28
C ILE A 49 0.61 -8.30 -4.70
N GLU A 50 0.07 -8.60 -5.88
CA GLU A 50 -0.02 -9.97 -6.41
C GLU A 50 1.35 -10.64 -6.52
N PHE A 51 2.41 -9.86 -6.76
CA PHE A 51 3.78 -10.37 -6.75
C PHE A 51 4.19 -10.98 -5.39
N LEU A 52 3.47 -10.69 -4.29
CA LEU A 52 3.71 -11.34 -3.00
C LEU A 52 3.34 -12.83 -2.99
N LYS A 53 2.44 -13.27 -3.88
CA LYS A 53 2.11 -14.70 -4.03
C LYS A 53 3.33 -15.55 -4.34
N GLN A 54 4.35 -14.96 -4.97
CA GLN A 54 5.61 -15.65 -5.27
C GLN A 54 6.44 -15.97 -4.02
N TYR A 55 6.14 -15.34 -2.87
CA TYR A 55 6.90 -15.51 -1.63
C TYR A 55 6.23 -16.44 -0.62
N SER A 56 4.89 -16.62 -0.65
CA SER A 56 4.15 -17.77 -0.11
C SER A 56 2.63 -17.55 -0.24
N ASP A 57 1.87 -18.66 -0.22
CA ASP A 57 0.38 -18.65 -0.09
C ASP A 57 -0.10 -18.00 1.21
N SER A 58 0.78 -17.90 2.21
CA SER A 58 0.51 -17.40 3.56
C SER A 58 1.18 -16.05 3.85
N SER A 59 1.82 -15.39 2.88
CA SER A 59 2.65 -14.21 3.14
C SER A 59 1.82 -13.11 3.81
N ILE A 60 1.98 -13.00 5.14
CA ILE A 60 1.26 -12.02 5.95
C ILE A 60 2.01 -10.71 5.80
N MET A 61 1.39 -9.76 5.12
CA MET A 61 1.80 -8.36 5.24
C MET A 61 1.57 -7.94 6.69
N ASP A 62 2.66 -7.81 7.45
CA ASP A 62 2.61 -7.57 8.89
C ASP A 62 2.43 -6.07 9.17
N VAL A 63 3.13 -5.23 8.39
CA VAL A 63 3.05 -3.77 8.49
C VAL A 63 2.98 -3.14 7.11
N SER A 64 2.17 -2.07 6.99
CA SER A 64 2.25 -1.14 5.86
C SER A 64 2.16 0.31 6.30
N GLY A 65 2.61 1.20 5.42
CA GLY A 65 2.57 2.65 5.60
C GLY A 65 2.41 3.38 4.27
N LEU A 66 1.93 4.62 4.34
CA LEU A 66 1.83 5.55 3.22
C LEU A 66 2.69 6.78 3.51
N CYS A 67 3.50 7.22 2.54
CA CYS A 67 4.26 8.46 2.64
C CYS A 67 4.20 9.25 1.33
N TYR A 68 4.41 10.55 1.44
CA TYR A 68 4.59 11.45 0.30
C TYR A 68 6.06 11.82 0.18
N ASP A 69 6.64 11.58 -1.00
CA ASP A 69 7.98 11.99 -1.36
C ASP A 69 7.90 13.23 -2.25
N SER A 70 8.15 14.40 -1.65
CA SER A 70 8.08 15.69 -2.34
C SER A 70 9.16 15.85 -3.42
N SER A 71 10.26 15.09 -3.37
CA SER A 71 11.34 15.19 -4.37
C SER A 71 10.93 14.60 -5.71
N THR A 72 10.04 13.60 -5.70
CA THR A 72 9.50 12.93 -6.89
C THR A 72 8.01 13.19 -7.09
N ASP A 73 7.41 14.04 -6.26
CA ASP A 73 5.98 14.32 -6.18
C ASP A 73 5.15 13.03 -6.07
N ASP A 74 5.66 12.00 -5.41
CA ASP A 74 5.10 10.65 -5.47
C ASP A 74 4.60 10.18 -4.12
N TYR A 75 3.46 9.51 -4.11
CA TYR A 75 3.06 8.74 -2.94
C TYR A 75 3.71 7.37 -3.01
N LYS A 76 4.37 6.98 -1.93
CA LYS A 76 4.99 5.66 -1.82
C LYS A 76 4.31 4.86 -0.74
N VAL A 77 4.15 3.57 -1.01
CA VAL A 77 3.67 2.59 -0.04
C VAL A 77 4.86 1.80 0.45
N VAL A 78 5.02 1.70 1.76
CA VAL A 78 5.99 0.78 2.37
C VAL A 78 5.22 -0.44 2.85
N ILE A 79 5.72 -1.62 2.52
CA ILE A 79 5.23 -2.89 3.08
C ILE A 79 6.39 -3.65 3.69
N MET A 80 6.10 -4.34 4.78
CA MET A 80 7.05 -5.13 5.52
C MET A 80 6.39 -6.44 5.95
N GLY A 81 7.10 -7.55 5.76
CA GLY A 81 6.60 -8.87 6.10
C GLY A 81 7.71 -9.88 6.27
N VAL A 82 7.36 -11.00 6.91
CA VAL A 82 8.23 -12.16 7.09
C VAL A 82 8.09 -13.07 5.88
N ARG A 83 9.21 -13.57 5.36
CA ARG A 83 9.22 -14.63 4.36
C ARG A 83 9.18 -15.98 5.07
N ASP A 84 8.32 -16.89 4.62
CA ASP A 84 8.25 -18.22 5.21
C ASP A 84 9.60 -18.94 5.05
N GLY A 85 10.13 -19.51 6.13
CA GLY A 85 11.42 -20.19 6.17
C GLY A 85 12.69 -19.31 6.18
N GLU A 86 12.60 -17.99 6.03
CA GLU A 86 13.73 -17.07 6.17
C GLU A 86 13.55 -16.19 7.43
N THR A 87 14.58 -16.10 8.30
CA THR A 87 14.60 -15.17 9.44
C THR A 87 14.70 -13.69 9.04
N GLY A 88 14.61 -13.38 7.74
CA GLY A 88 14.75 -12.04 7.18
C GLY A 88 13.42 -11.33 6.97
N MET A 89 13.30 -10.13 7.54
CA MET A 89 12.21 -9.21 7.25
C MET A 89 12.47 -8.53 5.90
N ALA A 90 11.54 -8.64 4.95
CA ALA A 90 11.67 -7.99 3.65
C ALA A 90 10.91 -6.66 3.66
N CYS A 91 11.62 -5.56 3.38
CA CYS A 91 11.01 -4.25 3.16
C CYS A 91 10.87 -3.98 1.66
N MET A 92 9.71 -3.51 1.23
CA MET A 92 9.44 -3.15 -0.15
C MET A 92 8.77 -1.79 -0.20
N VAL A 93 9.18 -0.99 -1.18
CA VAL A 93 8.64 0.33 -1.43
C VAL A 93 7.99 0.33 -2.80
N GLY A 94 6.70 0.65 -2.85
CA GLY A 94 5.92 0.78 -4.08
C GLY A 94 5.70 2.24 -4.41
N SER A 95 5.95 2.64 -5.66
CA SER A 95 5.60 3.97 -6.18
C SER A 95 4.19 3.97 -6.75
N CYS A 96 3.33 4.87 -6.28
CA CYS A 96 1.96 4.99 -6.80
C CYS A 96 1.95 5.62 -8.21
N ARG A 97 2.93 6.48 -8.51
CA ARG A 97 3.09 7.11 -9.83
C ARG A 97 3.50 6.10 -10.89
N THR A 98 4.59 5.35 -10.66
CA THR A 98 5.14 4.41 -11.67
C THR A 98 4.49 3.03 -11.60
N LYS A 99 3.72 2.76 -10.54
CA LYS A 99 3.08 1.46 -10.26
C LYS A 99 4.08 0.31 -10.18
N SER A 100 5.28 0.58 -9.66
CA SER A 100 6.36 -0.39 -9.56
C SER A 100 6.82 -0.58 -8.12
N TRP A 101 7.32 -1.77 -7.82
CA TRP A 101 7.90 -2.13 -6.52
C TRP A 101 9.42 -2.16 -6.59
N THR A 102 10.06 -1.68 -5.54
CA THR A 102 11.50 -1.78 -5.34
C THR A 102 11.76 -2.51 -4.04
N LYS A 103 12.52 -3.60 -4.11
CA LYS A 103 13.01 -4.30 -2.92
C LYS A 103 14.03 -3.40 -2.25
N ASN A 104 13.79 -3.02 -1.00
CA ASN A 104 14.77 -2.31 -0.21
C ASN A 104 15.31 -3.27 0.85
N CYS A 105 16.54 -3.74 0.67
CA CYS A 105 17.15 -4.73 1.55
C CYS A 105 17.71 -4.12 2.85
N ASP A 106 17.74 -2.79 2.98
CA ASP A 106 18.31 -2.12 4.14
C ASP A 106 17.33 -1.09 4.73
N PRO A 107 16.76 -1.34 5.92
CA PRO A 107 15.96 -0.34 6.62
C PRO A 107 16.83 0.79 7.22
N TYR A 108 18.16 0.65 7.17
CA TYR A 108 19.11 1.63 7.67
C TYR A 108 19.73 2.41 6.51
N TYR A 109 19.21 3.62 6.30
CA TYR A 109 19.79 4.66 5.46
C TYR A 109 21.34 4.69 5.51
N ARG A 110 22.00 4.63 4.36
CA ARG A 110 23.27 5.36 4.18
C ARG A 110 22.90 6.78 3.80
N ARG A 111 23.24 7.73 4.69
CA ARG A 111 23.29 9.16 4.36
C ARG A 111 24.49 9.44 3.46
#